data_AF-A0A3D5F2R5-F1
#
_entry.id   AF-A0A3D5F2R5-F1
#
_cell.length_a   1.000
_cell.length_b   1.000
_cell.length_c   1.000
_cell.angle_alpha   90.00
_cell.angle_beta   90.00
_cell.angle_gamma   90.00
#
_symmetry.space_group_name_H-M   'P 1'
#
loop_
_entity.id
_entity.type
_entity.pdbx_description
1 polymer ?
#
loop_
_entity_poly.entity_id
_entity_poly.type
_entity_poly.pdbx_seq_one_letter_code
_entity_poly.pdbx_strand_id
1 'polypeptide(L)'
;MSAVPGSRQNLIVVALTALAMSLMIVAYFAPIWWVSLTAPNYPPDAFPDGIRIHFHFNGVFNGCKAAAKGTRMASEIIQKDLSHEEERYNPITDKGKDINKGALGLDCVHEMNTINHYVGMFPIATGAPVEKPLAKFFFAFFAVMLLGFMVPRRKPRVFLLAAGFSLVAGWMLLDQYVFGALSTHVANYVSETASFFNEPEKIQVWGDNVTRITHVVIAGTLAAMVVVVLGVARLRFFSLLLALVPALLPVYFVITYAGWLWFFGHNLHPWGAFTVKPFMPTVFGEGKVAQFS
;
A
#
# COMPACT_ATOMS: atom_id res chain seq x y z
N MET A 1 -44.93 -0.53 13.98
CA MET A 1 -44.31 -1.87 13.77
C MET A 1 -43.21 -2.05 14.80
N SER A 2 -43.52 -2.77 15.88
CA SER A 2 -42.61 -2.94 17.01
C SER A 2 -41.41 -3.80 16.59
N ALA A 3 -40.20 -3.32 16.85
CA ALA A 3 -38.98 -4.06 16.62
C ALA A 3 -38.96 -5.30 17.54
N VAL A 4 -39.10 -6.48 16.96
CA VAL A 4 -38.82 -7.74 17.66
C VAL A 4 -37.36 -7.69 18.12
N PRO A 5 -37.06 -7.83 19.42
CA PRO A 5 -35.68 -7.87 19.91
C PRO A 5 -34.92 -8.95 19.16
N GLY A 6 -33.79 -8.61 18.53
CA GLY A 6 -32.92 -9.60 17.92
C GLY A 6 -32.52 -10.65 18.96
N SER A 7 -32.47 -11.92 18.57
CA SER A 7 -31.98 -12.97 19.47
C SER A 7 -30.59 -12.59 20.01
N ARG A 8 -30.24 -13.04 21.22
CA ARG A 8 -28.90 -12.81 21.80
C ARG A 8 -27.77 -13.17 20.82
N GLN A 9 -27.98 -14.22 20.02
CA GLN A 9 -27.06 -14.65 18.95
C GLN A 9 -26.91 -13.59 17.85
N ASN A 10 -28.02 -13.00 17.36
CA ASN A 10 -27.95 -11.93 16.36
C ASN A 10 -27.20 -10.71 16.89
N LEU A 11 -27.39 -10.36 18.16
CA LEU A 11 -26.69 -9.25 18.79
C LEU A 11 -25.17 -9.52 18.90
N ILE A 12 -24.78 -10.74 19.26
CA ILE A 12 -23.36 -11.15 19.28
C ILE A 12 -22.75 -11.07 17.87
N VAL A 13 -23.45 -11.59 16.86
CA VAL A 13 -22.97 -11.53 15.46
C VAL A 13 -22.79 -10.09 15.01
N VAL A 14 -23.76 -9.21 15.26
CA VAL A 14 -23.65 -7.79 14.91
C VAL A 14 -22.48 -7.13 15.63
N ALA A 15 -22.32 -7.35 16.93
CA ALA A 15 -21.24 -6.75 17.72
C ALA A 15 -19.85 -7.20 17.25
N LEU A 16 -19.64 -8.50 17.04
CA LEU A 16 -18.37 -9.04 16.54
C LEU A 16 -18.06 -8.56 15.12
N THR A 17 -19.08 -8.51 14.25
CA THR A 17 -18.91 -8.02 12.88
C THR A 17 -18.58 -6.53 12.86
N ALA A 18 -19.18 -5.73 13.75
CA ALA A 18 -18.91 -4.32 13.88
C ALA A 18 -17.48 -4.08 14.38
N LEU A 19 -17.03 -4.86 15.37
CA LEU A 19 -15.64 -4.83 15.83
C LEU A 19 -14.67 -5.19 14.69
N ALA A 20 -14.96 -6.26 13.94
CA ALA A 20 -14.14 -6.67 12.80
C ALA A 20 -14.06 -5.57 11.72
N MET A 21 -15.18 -4.91 11.41
CA MET A 21 -15.21 -3.79 10.48
C MET A 21 -14.38 -2.60 10.98
N SER A 22 -14.48 -2.25 12.26
CA SER A 22 -13.67 -1.19 12.87
C SER A 22 -12.18 -1.51 12.81
N LEU A 23 -11.78 -2.74 13.16
CA LEU A 23 -10.38 -3.19 13.08
C LEU A 23 -9.87 -3.16 11.64
N MET A 24 -10.69 -3.58 10.67
CA MET A 24 -10.34 -3.52 9.24
C MET A 24 -10.12 -2.08 8.77
N ILE A 25 -10.99 -1.14 9.16
CA ILE A 25 -10.84 0.29 8.83
C ILE A 25 -9.56 0.85 9.45
N VAL A 26 -9.30 0.56 10.74
CA VAL A 26 -8.06 0.99 11.41
C VAL A 26 -6.84 0.41 10.69
N ALA A 27 -6.88 -0.86 10.30
CA ALA A 27 -5.78 -1.52 9.61
C ALA A 27 -5.45 -0.93 8.24
N TYR A 28 -6.43 -0.35 7.54
CA TYR A 28 -6.20 0.35 6.28
C TYR A 28 -5.29 1.58 6.45
N PHE A 29 -5.45 2.33 7.54
CA PHE A 29 -4.71 3.58 7.79
C PHE A 29 -3.47 3.41 8.68
N ALA A 30 -3.41 2.34 9.47
CA ALA A 30 -2.33 2.15 10.41
C ALA A 30 -1.04 1.62 9.73
N PRO A 31 0.15 2.11 10.14
CA PRO A 31 1.45 1.61 9.69
C PRO A 31 1.78 0.26 10.35
N ILE A 32 0.92 -0.74 10.17
CA ILE A 32 1.05 -2.04 10.84
C ILE A 32 2.30 -2.78 10.36
N TRP A 33 2.62 -2.67 9.07
CA TRP A 33 3.78 -3.33 8.48
C TRP A 33 4.91 -2.35 8.23
N TRP A 34 6.10 -2.76 8.65
CA TRP A 34 7.32 -2.02 8.45
C TRP A 34 8.46 -2.97 8.22
N VAL A 35 9.45 -2.49 7.49
CA VAL A 35 10.72 -3.15 7.29
C VAL A 35 11.80 -2.11 7.54
N SER A 36 12.91 -2.53 8.13
CA SER A 36 14.07 -1.68 8.27
C SER A 36 15.29 -2.37 7.70
N LEU A 37 16.12 -1.60 7.01
CA LEU A 37 17.39 -2.03 6.44
C LEU A 37 18.53 -1.34 7.20
N THR A 38 19.43 -2.15 7.78
CA THR A 38 20.62 -1.66 8.49
C THR A 38 21.88 -2.05 7.73
N ALA A 39 22.79 -1.09 7.50
CA ALA A 39 24.12 -1.37 6.95
C ALA A 39 25.19 -0.48 7.62
N PRO A 40 26.50 -0.85 7.55
CA PRO A 40 27.57 -0.05 8.16
C PRO A 40 27.62 1.40 7.67
N ASN A 41 27.25 1.64 6.41
CA ASN A 41 27.24 2.97 5.78
C ASN A 41 26.06 3.86 6.25
N TYR A 42 25.10 3.29 6.98
CA TYR A 42 23.94 3.97 7.53
C TYR A 42 24.03 3.97 9.06
N PRO A 43 24.76 4.93 9.67
CA PRO A 43 25.11 4.87 11.08
C PRO A 43 23.89 5.18 11.98
N PRO A 44 23.82 4.61 13.21
CA PRO A 44 22.66 4.76 14.09
C PRO A 44 22.38 6.18 14.59
N ASP A 45 23.36 7.09 14.53
CA ASP A 45 23.16 8.50 14.86
C ASP A 45 22.31 9.23 13.80
N ALA A 46 22.36 8.75 12.55
CA ALA A 46 21.59 9.25 11.42
C ALA A 46 20.31 8.43 11.17
N PHE A 47 20.43 7.11 11.24
CA PHE A 47 19.36 6.14 11.00
C PHE A 47 19.17 5.25 12.24
N PRO A 48 18.61 5.79 13.34
CA PRO A 48 18.49 5.06 14.61
C PRO A 48 17.63 3.80 14.47
N ASP A 49 16.66 3.85 13.57
CA ASP A 49 15.74 2.78 13.25
C ASP A 49 16.11 2.09 11.92
N GLY A 50 17.32 2.31 11.37
CA GLY A 50 17.74 1.95 10.01
C GLY A 50 16.97 2.71 8.92
N ILE A 51 17.11 2.27 7.66
CA ILE A 51 16.29 2.76 6.54
C ILE A 51 14.91 2.12 6.69
N ARG A 52 14.04 2.79 7.43
CA ARG A 52 12.71 2.28 7.77
C ARG A 52 11.68 2.68 6.73
N ILE A 53 10.95 1.69 6.24
CA ILE A 53 9.83 1.83 5.31
C ILE A 53 8.55 1.37 5.99
N HIS A 54 7.49 2.17 5.89
CA HIS A 54 6.15 1.77 6.29
C HIS A 54 5.33 1.32 5.08
N PHE A 55 4.76 0.13 5.18
CA PHE A 55 3.88 -0.44 4.18
C PHE A 55 2.44 -0.35 4.67
N HIS A 56 1.62 0.34 3.90
CA HIS A 56 0.19 0.44 4.11
C HIS A 56 -0.53 -0.20 2.92
N PHE A 57 -1.82 -0.50 3.08
CA PHE A 57 -2.64 -1.01 1.99
C PHE A 57 -2.70 -0.06 0.78
N ASN A 58 -2.50 1.24 0.99
CA ASN A 58 -2.60 2.27 -0.04
C ASN A 58 -1.25 2.86 -0.48
N GLY A 59 -0.13 2.43 0.09
CA GLY A 59 1.11 3.19 -0.08
C GLY A 59 2.36 2.58 0.54
N VAL A 60 3.50 3.08 0.06
CA VAL A 60 4.79 2.94 0.72
C VAL A 60 5.16 4.31 1.25
N PHE A 61 5.48 4.39 2.54
CA PHE A 61 5.69 5.66 3.24
C PHE A 61 7.03 5.69 3.96
N ASN A 62 7.58 6.89 4.10
CA ASN A 62 8.80 7.14 4.84
C ASN A 62 8.59 6.81 6.33
N GLY A 63 9.42 5.92 6.88
CA GLY A 63 9.43 5.58 8.30
C GLY A 63 10.62 6.12 9.07
N CYS A 64 11.48 6.90 8.42
CA CYS A 64 12.61 7.52 9.08
C CYS A 64 12.20 8.77 9.86
N LYS A 65 12.82 8.90 11.03
CA LYS A 65 12.64 10.05 11.93
C LYS A 65 13.78 11.02 11.72
N ALA A 66 13.55 12.29 12.01
CA ALA A 66 14.61 13.28 12.01
C ALA A 66 15.74 12.87 12.97
N ALA A 67 16.98 13.10 12.56
CA ALA A 67 18.16 12.79 13.37
C ALA A 67 18.10 13.54 14.72
N ALA A 68 18.59 12.91 15.78
CA ALA A 68 18.55 13.51 17.12
C ALA A 68 19.43 14.77 17.18
N LYS A 69 18.99 15.78 17.95
CA LYS A 69 19.71 17.04 18.15
C LYS A 69 21.09 16.77 18.74
N GLY A 70 22.15 17.26 18.10
CA GLY A 70 23.56 17.08 18.53
C GLY A 70 24.32 15.96 17.80
N THR A 71 23.69 15.27 16.85
CA THR A 71 24.36 14.31 15.95
C THR A 71 25.06 15.04 14.80
N ARG A 72 26.08 14.42 14.18
CA ARG A 72 26.81 14.99 13.02
C ARG A 72 25.86 15.36 11.87
N MET A 73 24.80 14.57 11.69
CA MET A 73 23.80 14.75 10.65
C MET A 73 22.73 15.80 10.98
N ALA A 74 22.56 16.22 12.24
CA ALA A 74 21.63 17.29 12.59
C ALA A 74 22.00 18.64 11.96
N SER A 75 23.21 18.78 11.43
CA SER A 75 23.69 19.92 10.63
C SER A 75 23.69 19.67 9.11
N GLU A 76 23.38 18.45 8.66
CA GLU A 76 23.50 18.00 7.25
C GLU A 76 22.16 17.53 6.64
N ILE A 77 20.99 17.82 7.25
CA ILE A 77 19.70 17.33 6.72
C ILE A 77 19.30 18.12 5.45
N ILE A 78 19.67 17.57 4.30
CA ILE A 78 19.56 18.10 2.92
C ILE A 78 18.18 17.85 2.28
N GLN A 79 17.22 17.26 2.99
CA GLN A 79 15.99 16.82 2.32
C GLN A 79 15.10 17.97 1.80
N LYS A 80 15.25 19.18 2.36
CA LYS A 80 14.66 20.40 1.81
C LYS A 80 15.35 20.89 0.52
N ASP A 81 16.61 20.51 0.29
CA ASP A 81 17.36 20.86 -0.92
C ASP A 81 17.00 19.98 -2.14
N LEU A 82 16.28 18.86 -1.96
CA LEU A 82 15.83 18.01 -3.08
C LEU A 82 14.50 18.45 -3.70
N SER A 83 13.65 19.15 -2.93
CA SER A 83 12.45 19.76 -3.49
C SER A 83 12.84 21.00 -4.28
N HIS A 84 12.50 21.07 -5.57
CA HIS A 84 12.69 22.26 -6.41
C HIS A 84 11.84 23.48 -5.97
N GLU A 85 11.16 23.40 -4.82
CA GLU A 85 10.25 24.41 -4.29
C GLU A 85 10.96 25.40 -3.34
N GLU A 86 12.12 25.04 -2.79
CA GLU A 86 12.88 25.91 -1.87
C GLU A 86 14.31 26.16 -2.40
N GLU A 87 14.85 27.36 -2.14
CA GLU A 87 16.21 27.71 -2.53
C GLU A 87 17.24 26.88 -1.74
N ARG A 88 18.15 26.21 -2.48
CA ARG A 88 19.23 25.41 -1.92
C ARG A 88 20.06 26.21 -0.92
N TYR A 89 20.35 25.62 0.24
CA TYR A 89 21.12 26.27 1.30
C TYR A 89 22.43 26.88 0.80
N ASN A 90 22.64 28.17 1.05
CA ASN A 90 23.89 28.85 0.74
C ASN A 90 24.72 29.09 2.02
N PRO A 91 25.90 28.46 2.15
CA PRO A 91 26.72 28.50 3.36
C PRO A 91 27.29 29.89 3.70
N ILE A 92 27.20 30.86 2.78
CA ILE A 92 27.64 32.24 2.98
C ILE A 92 26.48 33.11 3.46
N THR A 93 25.29 32.98 2.87
CA THR A 93 24.14 33.86 3.15
C THR A 93 23.22 33.33 4.24
N ASP A 94 23.22 32.02 4.51
CA ASP A 94 22.26 31.36 5.40
C ASP A 94 22.87 30.87 6.72
N LYS A 95 24.07 31.36 7.06
CA LYS A 95 24.91 30.92 8.19
C LYS A 95 24.25 30.99 9.58
N GLY A 96 23.12 31.69 9.72
CA GLY A 96 22.33 31.80 10.95
C GLY A 96 20.87 31.35 10.84
N LYS A 97 20.46 30.78 9.70
CA LYS A 97 19.11 30.23 9.51
C LYS A 97 19.06 28.81 10.03
N ASP A 98 18.01 28.47 10.78
CA ASP A 98 17.69 27.09 11.12
C ASP A 98 17.12 26.39 9.88
N ILE A 99 18.01 25.84 9.07
CA ILE A 99 17.71 25.07 7.86
C ILE A 99 16.80 23.87 8.10
N ASN A 100 16.77 23.36 9.33
CA ASN A 100 16.05 22.14 9.68
C ASN A 100 14.71 22.43 10.35
N LYS A 101 14.30 23.69 10.42
CA LYS A 101 13.01 24.08 11.02
C LYS A 101 11.86 23.51 10.19
N GLY A 102 11.31 22.39 10.66
CA GLY A 102 10.26 21.65 9.95
C GLY A 102 10.76 20.62 8.94
N ALA A 103 12.05 20.25 8.97
CA ALA A 103 12.55 19.14 8.17
C ALA A 103 11.85 17.84 8.59
N LEU A 104 11.08 17.28 7.65
CA LEU A 104 10.58 15.91 7.73
C LEU A 104 11.82 15.00 7.63
N GLY A 105 11.93 13.95 8.44
CA GLY A 105 13.12 13.10 8.50
C GLY A 105 13.53 12.50 7.16
N LEU A 106 14.81 12.08 7.04
CA LEU A 106 15.48 11.54 5.84
C LEU A 106 14.54 10.72 4.94
N ASP A 107 14.62 10.88 3.61
CA ASP A 107 13.74 10.18 2.68
C ASP A 107 14.17 8.73 2.52
N CYS A 108 13.74 7.89 3.45
CA CYS A 108 14.13 6.49 3.42
C CYS A 108 13.52 5.73 2.25
N VAL A 109 12.42 6.22 1.64
CA VAL A 109 11.89 5.61 0.40
C VAL A 109 12.86 5.87 -0.74
N HIS A 110 13.35 7.11 -0.87
CA HIS A 110 14.38 7.45 -1.86
C HIS A 110 15.67 6.66 -1.64
N GLU A 111 16.19 6.61 -0.41
CA GLU A 111 17.40 5.83 -0.08
C GLU A 111 17.22 4.34 -0.39
N MET A 112 16.07 3.77 -0.04
CA MET A 112 15.74 2.38 -0.37
C MET A 112 15.71 2.13 -1.88
N ASN A 113 15.09 3.03 -2.65
CA ASN A 113 15.05 2.93 -4.12
C ASN A 113 16.44 3.05 -4.74
N THR A 114 17.29 3.94 -4.21
CA THR A 114 18.68 4.10 -4.62
C THR A 114 19.47 2.81 -4.37
N ILE A 115 19.36 2.21 -3.19
CA ILE A 115 19.99 0.90 -2.90
C ILE A 115 19.45 -0.19 -3.83
N ASN A 116 18.13 -0.26 -4.01
CA ASN A 116 17.50 -1.24 -4.89
C ASN A 116 18.07 -1.13 -6.30
N HIS A 117 18.20 0.08 -6.84
CA HIS A 117 18.82 0.33 -8.13
C HIS A 117 20.26 -0.22 -8.20
N TYR A 118 21.09 0.02 -7.18
CA TYR A 118 22.47 -0.50 -7.14
C TYR A 118 22.55 -2.04 -7.16
N VAL A 119 21.57 -2.74 -6.61
CA VAL A 119 21.52 -4.22 -6.63
C VAL A 119 20.64 -4.79 -7.75
N GLY A 120 20.13 -3.94 -8.64
CA GLY A 120 19.25 -4.33 -9.76
C GLY A 120 17.81 -4.67 -9.36
N MET A 121 17.37 -4.35 -8.14
CA MET A 121 15.98 -4.48 -7.71
C MET A 121 15.11 -3.32 -8.22
N PHE A 122 13.80 -3.58 -8.33
CA PHE A 122 12.80 -2.57 -8.65
C PHE A 122 12.65 -1.53 -7.52
N PRO A 123 12.20 -0.29 -7.84
CA PRO A 123 11.92 0.72 -6.83
C PRO A 123 10.75 0.23 -5.98
N ILE A 124 10.85 0.32 -4.66
CA ILE A 124 9.88 -0.24 -3.73
C ILE A 124 8.47 0.33 -3.95
N ALA A 125 8.38 1.57 -4.42
CA ALA A 125 7.14 2.25 -4.75
C ALA A 125 6.36 1.62 -5.92
N THR A 126 7.03 0.86 -6.80
CA THR A 126 6.42 0.19 -7.95
C THR A 126 5.77 -1.15 -7.61
N GLY A 127 5.94 -1.63 -6.37
CA GLY A 127 5.31 -2.86 -5.90
C GLY A 127 3.79 -2.74 -5.80
N ALA A 128 3.09 -3.87 -6.01
CA ALA A 128 1.63 -3.96 -6.01
C ALA A 128 0.95 -2.87 -6.86
N PRO A 129 1.31 -2.74 -8.16
CA PRO A 129 0.88 -1.62 -8.99
C PRO A 129 -0.62 -1.64 -9.30
N VAL A 130 -1.34 -2.73 -9.03
CA VAL A 130 -2.79 -2.82 -9.23
C VAL A 130 -3.53 -2.82 -7.90
N GLU A 131 -3.04 -3.57 -6.91
CA GLU A 131 -3.69 -3.75 -5.62
C GLU A 131 -3.67 -2.48 -4.78
N LYS A 132 -2.55 -1.76 -4.76
CA LYS A 132 -2.35 -0.54 -3.98
C LYS A 132 -3.34 0.59 -4.35
N PRO A 133 -3.46 1.01 -5.63
CA PRO A 133 -4.42 2.05 -6.00
C PRO A 133 -5.88 1.62 -5.85
N LEU A 134 -6.18 0.32 -5.98
CA LEU A 134 -7.53 -0.21 -5.85
C LEU A 134 -7.93 -0.60 -4.42
N ALA A 135 -6.98 -0.62 -3.47
CA ALA A 135 -7.21 -1.10 -2.11
C ALA A 135 -8.42 -0.43 -1.43
N LYS A 136 -8.59 0.89 -1.60
CA LYS A 136 -9.75 1.62 -1.06
C LYS A 136 -11.10 1.03 -1.49
N PHE A 137 -11.20 0.53 -2.73
CA PHE A 137 -12.42 -0.10 -3.24
C PHE A 137 -12.60 -1.52 -2.72
N PHE A 138 -11.51 -2.28 -2.55
CA PHE A 138 -11.58 -3.61 -1.95
C PHE A 138 -12.03 -3.55 -0.48
N PHE A 139 -11.52 -2.58 0.28
CA PHE A 139 -11.95 -2.35 1.66
C PHE A 139 -13.42 -1.89 1.72
N ALA A 140 -13.86 -1.02 0.81
CA ALA A 140 -15.26 -0.63 0.72
C ALA A 140 -16.17 -1.81 0.35
N PHE A 141 -15.72 -2.67 -0.58
CA PHE A 141 -16.39 -3.92 -0.93
C PHE A 141 -16.53 -4.85 0.29
N PHE A 142 -15.44 -5.08 1.03
CA PHE A 142 -15.48 -5.87 2.27
C PHE A 142 -16.37 -5.24 3.35
N ALA A 143 -16.36 -3.92 3.49
CA ALA A 143 -17.24 -3.23 4.44
C ALA A 143 -18.72 -3.46 4.11
N VAL A 144 -19.11 -3.36 2.83
CA VAL A 144 -20.48 -3.67 2.38
C VAL A 144 -20.83 -5.14 2.66
N MET A 145 -19.90 -6.08 2.47
CA MET A 145 -20.12 -7.49 2.82
C MET A 145 -20.38 -7.67 4.32
N LEU A 146 -19.56 -7.07 5.19
CA LEU A 146 -19.72 -7.12 6.64
C LEU A 146 -21.05 -6.48 7.08
N LEU A 147 -21.42 -5.33 6.53
CA LEU A 147 -22.73 -4.70 6.78
C LEU A 147 -23.88 -5.61 6.34
N GLY A 148 -23.76 -6.30 5.20
CA GLY A 148 -24.74 -7.29 4.77
C GLY A 148 -24.84 -8.48 5.72
N PHE A 149 -23.71 -8.94 6.27
CA PHE A 149 -23.68 -10.04 7.23
C PHE A 149 -24.43 -9.70 8.53
N MET A 150 -24.36 -8.44 8.98
CA MET A 150 -25.08 -7.95 10.17
C MET A 150 -26.61 -8.01 10.02
N VAL A 151 -27.15 -7.98 8.79
CA VAL A 151 -28.61 -7.93 8.56
C VAL A 151 -29.19 -9.34 8.56
N PRO A 152 -30.06 -9.76 9.52
CA PRO A 152 -30.51 -11.16 9.61
C PRO A 152 -31.52 -11.56 8.52
N ARG A 153 -32.33 -10.60 8.03
CA ARG A 153 -33.40 -10.86 7.06
C ARG A 153 -32.88 -10.77 5.63
N ARG A 154 -33.19 -11.77 4.81
CA ARG A 154 -32.70 -11.89 3.42
C ARG A 154 -33.03 -10.68 2.54
N LYS A 155 -34.29 -10.21 2.50
CA LYS A 155 -34.70 -9.09 1.64
C LYS A 155 -33.91 -7.79 1.93
N PRO A 156 -33.87 -7.27 3.18
CA PRO A 156 -33.09 -6.07 3.47
C PRO A 156 -31.59 -6.29 3.32
N ARG A 157 -31.07 -7.49 3.58
CA ARG A 157 -29.66 -7.83 3.33
C ARG A 157 -29.31 -7.68 1.84
N VAL A 158 -30.09 -8.29 0.96
CA VAL A 158 -29.87 -8.23 -0.50
C VAL A 158 -29.98 -6.78 -0.99
N PHE A 159 -30.96 -6.02 -0.48
CA PHE A 159 -31.10 -4.60 -0.80
C PHE A 159 -29.86 -3.80 -0.38
N LEU A 160 -29.38 -3.99 0.86
CA LEU A 160 -28.18 -3.32 1.37
C LEU A 160 -26.96 -3.65 0.51
N LEU A 161 -26.74 -4.93 0.20
CA LEU A 161 -25.62 -5.37 -0.65
C LEU A 161 -25.70 -4.74 -2.04
N ALA A 162 -26.88 -4.76 -2.68
CA ALA A 162 -27.07 -4.18 -4.00
C ALA A 162 -26.83 -2.66 -4.00
N ALA A 163 -27.38 -1.93 -3.03
CA ALA A 163 -27.18 -0.50 -2.90
C ALA A 163 -25.71 -0.15 -2.60
N GLY A 164 -25.12 -0.82 -1.61
CA GLY A 164 -23.73 -0.61 -1.21
C GLY A 164 -22.74 -0.91 -2.34
N PHE A 165 -22.89 -2.04 -3.02
CA PHE A 165 -22.02 -2.35 -4.17
C PHE A 165 -22.26 -1.43 -5.36
N SER A 166 -23.48 -0.96 -5.60
CA SER A 166 -23.73 0.04 -6.66
C SER A 166 -23.01 1.36 -6.35
N LEU A 167 -22.97 1.78 -5.08
CA LEU A 167 -22.22 2.97 -4.65
C LEU A 167 -20.71 2.76 -4.80
N VAL A 168 -20.17 1.61 -4.37
CA VAL A 168 -18.74 1.30 -4.52
C VAL A 168 -18.35 1.19 -6.00
N ALA A 169 -19.15 0.53 -6.82
CA ALA A 169 -18.94 0.43 -8.26
C ALA A 169 -18.95 1.82 -8.93
N GLY A 170 -19.95 2.64 -8.62
CA GLY A 170 -20.03 4.02 -9.11
C GLY A 170 -18.81 4.84 -8.70
N TRP A 171 -18.41 4.79 -7.43
CA TRP A 171 -17.22 5.48 -6.94
C TRP A 171 -15.94 5.00 -7.65
N MET A 172 -15.76 3.68 -7.79
CA MET A 172 -14.62 3.08 -8.48
C MET A 172 -14.52 3.54 -9.94
N LEU A 173 -15.62 3.50 -10.68
CA LEU A 173 -15.63 3.90 -12.09
C LEU A 173 -15.38 5.41 -12.26
N LEU A 174 -15.99 6.24 -11.40
CA LEU A 174 -15.77 7.69 -11.43
C LEU A 174 -14.30 8.03 -11.11
N ASP A 175 -13.75 7.47 -10.04
CA ASP A 175 -12.35 7.71 -9.64
C ASP A 175 -11.35 7.27 -10.70
N GLN A 176 -11.50 6.05 -11.23
CA GLN A 176 -10.52 5.48 -12.15
C GLN A 176 -10.59 6.10 -13.55
N TYR A 177 -11.78 6.38 -14.06
CA TYR A 177 -11.97 6.79 -15.46
C TYR A 177 -12.35 8.25 -15.64
N VAL A 178 -13.20 8.82 -14.77
CA VAL A 178 -13.66 10.21 -14.91
C VAL A 178 -12.65 11.18 -14.29
N PHE A 179 -12.12 10.85 -13.11
CA PHE A 179 -11.08 11.64 -12.45
C PHE A 179 -9.66 11.27 -12.88
N GLY A 180 -9.51 10.28 -13.77
CA GLY A 180 -8.21 9.92 -14.35
C GLY A 180 -7.22 9.32 -13.36
N ALA A 181 -7.67 8.74 -12.25
CA ALA A 181 -6.76 8.16 -11.26
C ALA A 181 -5.92 7.02 -11.84
N LEU A 182 -6.48 6.21 -12.76
CA LEU A 182 -5.74 5.13 -13.43
C LEU A 182 -4.61 5.68 -14.31
N SER A 183 -4.92 6.64 -15.19
CA SER A 183 -3.91 7.23 -16.08
C SER A 183 -2.81 7.94 -15.31
N THR A 184 -3.15 8.68 -14.26
CA THR A 184 -2.17 9.35 -13.38
C THR A 184 -1.29 8.34 -12.66
N HIS A 185 -1.88 7.25 -12.14
CA HIS A 185 -1.12 6.19 -11.49
C HIS A 185 -0.16 5.47 -12.45
N VAL A 186 -0.60 5.16 -13.67
CA VAL A 186 0.24 4.52 -14.69
C VAL A 186 1.37 5.45 -15.11
N ALA A 187 1.10 6.74 -15.30
CA ALA A 187 2.13 7.74 -15.60
C ALA A 187 3.17 7.83 -14.48
N ASN A 188 2.72 7.85 -13.22
CA ASN A 188 3.62 7.85 -12.06
C ASN A 188 4.43 6.55 -11.96
N TYR A 189 3.82 5.40 -12.22
CA TYR A 189 4.50 4.10 -12.24
C TYR A 189 5.61 4.06 -13.31
N VAL A 190 5.31 4.54 -14.52
CA VAL A 190 6.28 4.63 -15.63
C VAL A 190 7.38 5.62 -15.30
N SER A 191 7.04 6.81 -14.77
CA SER A 191 8.01 7.83 -14.39
C SER A 191 8.94 7.36 -13.28
N GLU A 192 8.39 6.78 -12.21
CA GLU A 192 9.17 6.25 -11.09
C GLU A 192 10.13 5.17 -11.57
N THR A 193 9.66 4.27 -12.44
CA THR A 193 10.52 3.24 -13.02
C THR A 193 11.59 3.87 -13.92
N ALA A 194 11.25 4.85 -14.76
CA ALA A 194 12.21 5.51 -15.66
C ALA A 194 13.29 6.33 -14.91
N SER A 195 13.01 6.82 -13.70
CA SER A 195 14.00 7.50 -12.86
C SER A 195 15.18 6.60 -12.50
N PHE A 196 14.94 5.29 -12.39
CA PHE A 196 15.98 4.32 -12.09
C PHE A 196 16.42 3.60 -13.37
N PHE A 197 15.51 3.13 -14.21
CA PHE A 197 15.75 2.22 -15.34
C PHE A 197 15.82 2.93 -16.70
N ASN A 198 16.88 2.67 -17.48
CA ASN A 198 17.04 3.19 -18.84
C ASN A 198 16.57 2.18 -19.92
N GLU A 199 15.32 1.72 -19.82
CA GLU A 199 14.70 0.76 -20.76
C GLU A 199 13.30 1.22 -21.21
N PRO A 200 13.19 2.34 -21.95
CA PRO A 200 11.91 3.02 -22.18
C PRO A 200 10.85 2.12 -22.82
N GLU A 201 11.22 1.29 -23.80
CA GLU A 201 10.29 0.37 -24.46
C GLU A 201 9.71 -0.68 -23.50
N LYS A 202 10.55 -1.25 -22.62
CA LYS A 202 10.10 -2.25 -21.63
C LYS A 202 9.22 -1.61 -20.56
N ILE A 203 9.59 -0.42 -20.10
CA ILE A 203 8.83 0.32 -19.08
C ILE A 203 7.44 0.69 -19.61
N GLN A 204 7.33 1.08 -20.88
CA GLN A 204 6.03 1.33 -21.51
C GLN A 204 5.16 0.07 -21.55
N VAL A 205 5.74 -1.08 -21.94
CA VAL A 205 5.02 -2.37 -21.90
C VAL A 205 4.54 -2.71 -20.49
N TRP A 206 5.33 -2.40 -19.45
CA TRP A 206 4.89 -2.60 -18.07
C TRP A 206 3.75 -1.66 -17.69
N GLY A 207 3.80 -0.38 -18.08
CA GLY A 207 2.69 0.56 -17.90
C GLY A 207 1.40 0.11 -18.59
N ASP A 208 1.51 -0.40 -19.82
CA ASP A 208 0.39 -0.98 -20.58
C ASP A 208 -0.18 -2.22 -19.88
N ASN A 209 0.68 -3.08 -19.34
CA ASN A 209 0.28 -4.24 -18.57
C ASN A 209 -0.44 -3.84 -17.28
N VAL A 210 0.08 -2.86 -16.53
CA VAL A 210 -0.60 -2.31 -15.34
C VAL A 210 -1.99 -1.80 -15.71
N THR A 211 -2.09 -1.05 -16.81
CA THR A 211 -3.38 -0.56 -17.33
C THR A 211 -4.32 -1.73 -17.63
N ARG A 212 -3.90 -2.70 -18.43
CA ARG A 212 -4.72 -3.85 -18.85
C ARG A 212 -5.16 -4.69 -17.66
N ILE A 213 -4.24 -5.04 -16.77
CA ILE A 213 -4.54 -5.85 -15.58
C ILE A 213 -5.50 -5.08 -14.66
N THR A 214 -5.32 -3.77 -14.50
CA THR A 214 -6.24 -2.95 -13.70
C THR A 214 -7.67 -3.00 -14.25
N HIS A 215 -7.86 -2.93 -15.57
CA HIS A 215 -9.18 -3.12 -16.18
C HIS A 215 -9.77 -4.50 -15.87
N VAL A 216 -8.97 -5.56 -15.97
CA VAL A 216 -9.40 -6.93 -15.65
C VAL A 216 -9.81 -7.06 -14.19
N VAL A 217 -9.04 -6.46 -13.27
CA VAL A 217 -9.33 -6.49 -11.83
C VAL A 217 -10.58 -5.67 -11.51
N ILE A 218 -10.77 -4.50 -12.12
CA ILE A 218 -12.00 -3.71 -11.99
C ILE A 218 -13.20 -4.53 -12.48
N ALA A 219 -13.13 -5.11 -13.68
CA ALA A 219 -14.20 -5.94 -14.24
C ALA A 219 -14.50 -7.17 -13.36
N GLY A 220 -13.44 -7.85 -12.87
CA GLY A 220 -13.56 -8.97 -11.94
C GLY A 220 -14.21 -8.58 -10.61
N THR A 221 -13.89 -7.40 -10.09
CA THR A 221 -14.49 -6.86 -8.86
C THR A 221 -15.98 -6.57 -9.05
N LEU A 222 -16.37 -5.97 -10.17
CA LEU A 222 -17.77 -5.73 -10.52
C LEU A 222 -18.55 -7.04 -10.69
N ALA A 223 -17.94 -8.03 -11.36
CA ALA A 223 -18.53 -9.36 -11.50
C ALA A 223 -18.70 -10.04 -10.13
N ALA A 224 -17.71 -9.94 -9.24
CA ALA A 224 -17.78 -10.48 -7.88
C ALA A 224 -18.92 -9.85 -7.07
N MET A 225 -19.12 -8.53 -7.18
CA MET A 225 -20.27 -7.84 -6.55
C MET A 225 -21.61 -8.44 -6.98
N VAL A 226 -21.79 -8.66 -8.29
CA VAL A 226 -23.01 -9.27 -8.84
C VAL A 226 -23.17 -10.71 -8.33
N VAL A 227 -22.10 -11.50 -8.35
CA VAL A 227 -22.10 -12.90 -7.86
C VAL A 227 -22.48 -12.96 -6.39
N VAL A 228 -21.94 -12.07 -5.54
CA VAL A 228 -22.27 -12.03 -4.12
C VAL A 228 -23.74 -11.66 -3.91
N VAL A 229 -24.26 -10.65 -4.62
CA VAL A 229 -25.68 -10.25 -4.51
C VAL A 229 -26.60 -11.39 -4.94
N LEU A 230 -26.38 -11.97 -6.12
CA LEU A 230 -27.19 -13.06 -6.64
C LEU A 230 -27.09 -14.31 -5.77
N GLY A 231 -25.87 -14.63 -5.31
CA GLY A 231 -25.60 -15.77 -4.45
C GLY A 231 -26.31 -15.65 -3.12
N VAL A 232 -26.21 -14.52 -2.41
CA VAL A 232 -26.97 -14.26 -1.18
C VAL A 232 -28.48 -14.21 -1.44
N ALA A 233 -28.87 -13.73 -2.62
CA ALA A 233 -30.26 -13.71 -3.05
C ALA A 233 -30.81 -15.07 -3.45
N ARG A 234 -30.03 -16.15 -3.56
CA ARG A 234 -30.51 -17.49 -3.96
C ARG A 234 -30.15 -18.59 -2.98
N LEU A 235 -28.98 -18.52 -2.35
CA LEU A 235 -28.36 -19.58 -1.57
C LEU A 235 -28.14 -19.12 -0.13
N ARG A 236 -28.56 -19.93 0.85
CA ARG A 236 -28.43 -19.56 2.27
C ARG A 236 -26.97 -19.56 2.74
N PHE A 237 -26.15 -20.50 2.26
CA PHE A 237 -24.74 -20.62 2.67
C PHE A 237 -23.88 -19.45 2.21
N PHE A 238 -24.25 -18.78 1.11
CA PHE A 238 -23.57 -17.57 0.61
C PHE A 238 -23.51 -16.45 1.66
N SER A 239 -24.40 -16.48 2.66
CA SER A 239 -24.37 -15.54 3.78
C SER A 239 -23.06 -15.64 4.59
N LEU A 240 -22.47 -16.83 4.70
CA LEU A 240 -21.21 -17.02 5.43
C LEU A 240 -20.01 -16.46 4.67
N LEU A 241 -20.08 -16.41 3.33
CA LEU A 241 -19.05 -15.78 2.51
C LEU A 241 -18.90 -14.29 2.80
N LEU A 242 -19.98 -13.63 3.23
CA LEU A 242 -19.97 -12.22 3.62
C LEU A 242 -19.04 -11.93 4.80
N ALA A 243 -18.80 -12.91 5.68
CA ALA A 243 -17.85 -12.80 6.78
C ALA A 243 -16.51 -13.45 6.43
N LEU A 244 -16.51 -14.60 5.75
CA LEU A 244 -15.31 -15.36 5.44
C LEU A 244 -14.34 -14.58 4.53
N VAL A 245 -14.84 -13.95 3.46
CA VAL A 245 -13.98 -13.27 2.50
C VAL A 245 -13.25 -12.07 3.13
N PRO A 246 -13.92 -11.15 3.85
CA PRO A 246 -13.22 -10.12 4.62
C PRO A 246 -12.27 -10.67 5.69
N ALA A 247 -12.63 -11.79 6.35
CA ALA A 247 -11.78 -12.39 7.38
C ALA A 247 -10.45 -12.93 6.82
N LEU A 248 -10.38 -13.22 5.52
CA LEU A 248 -9.16 -13.65 4.83
C LEU A 248 -8.26 -12.49 4.41
N LEU A 249 -8.66 -11.23 4.61
CA LEU A 249 -7.87 -10.04 4.25
C LEU A 249 -6.41 -10.11 4.76
N PRO A 250 -6.10 -10.46 6.03
CA PRO A 250 -4.71 -10.53 6.49
C PRO A 250 -3.91 -11.61 5.74
N VAL A 251 -4.55 -12.72 5.39
CA VAL A 251 -3.91 -13.82 4.65
C VAL A 251 -3.61 -13.39 3.22
N TYR A 252 -4.57 -12.75 2.54
CA TYR A 252 -4.36 -12.19 1.20
C TYR A 252 -3.24 -11.15 1.19
N PHE A 253 -3.20 -10.28 2.21
CA PHE A 253 -2.14 -9.30 2.34
C PHE A 253 -0.77 -9.95 2.45
N VAL A 254 -0.57 -10.90 3.37
CA VAL A 254 0.74 -11.54 3.57
C VAL A 254 1.17 -12.30 2.32
N ILE A 255 0.27 -13.01 1.65
CA ILE A 255 0.58 -13.73 0.40
C ILE A 255 0.99 -12.76 -0.70
N THR A 256 0.20 -11.71 -0.94
CA THR A 256 0.49 -10.73 -2.01
C THR A 256 1.77 -9.96 -1.73
N TYR A 257 1.96 -9.50 -0.50
CA TYR A 257 3.16 -8.80 -0.07
C TYR A 257 4.42 -9.69 -0.19
N ALA A 258 4.39 -10.91 0.34
CA ALA A 258 5.50 -11.83 0.22
C ALA A 258 5.80 -12.20 -1.25
N GLY A 259 4.76 -12.34 -2.07
CA GLY A 259 4.89 -12.59 -3.51
C GLY A 259 5.62 -11.45 -4.23
N TRP A 260 5.29 -10.19 -3.93
CA TRP A 260 5.97 -9.03 -4.49
C TRP A 260 7.42 -8.91 -4.03
N LEU A 261 7.69 -9.13 -2.74
CA LEU A 261 9.06 -9.16 -2.23
C LEU A 261 9.90 -10.24 -2.91
N TRP A 262 9.34 -11.45 -3.04
CA TRP A 262 9.99 -12.54 -3.75
C TRP A 262 10.26 -12.18 -5.21
N PHE A 263 9.27 -11.60 -5.91
CA PHE A 263 9.40 -11.17 -7.29
C PHE A 263 10.54 -10.16 -7.46
N PHE A 264 10.62 -9.14 -6.61
CA PHE A 264 11.69 -8.13 -6.66
C PHE A 264 13.07 -8.72 -6.40
N GLY A 265 13.19 -9.66 -5.46
CA GLY A 265 14.48 -10.28 -5.15
C GLY A 265 14.91 -11.41 -6.10
N HIS A 266 14.02 -11.91 -6.98
CA HIS A 266 14.32 -12.96 -7.97
C HIS A 266 14.32 -12.48 -9.42
N ASN A 267 13.83 -11.27 -9.68
CA ASN A 267 13.86 -10.63 -11.00
C ASN A 267 14.84 -9.45 -10.98
N LEU A 268 16.03 -9.71 -10.44
CA LEU A 268 17.12 -8.74 -10.39
C LEU A 268 17.61 -8.46 -11.79
N HIS A 269 17.75 -7.19 -12.10
CA HIS A 269 18.26 -6.78 -13.38
C HIS A 269 19.80 -6.81 -13.46
N PRO A 270 20.37 -7.08 -14.64
CA PRO A 270 21.82 -7.29 -14.81
C PRO A 270 22.68 -6.02 -14.77
N TRP A 271 22.08 -4.83 -14.71
CA TRP A 271 22.76 -3.53 -14.76
C TRP A 271 22.92 -2.89 -13.38
N GLY A 272 22.48 -3.56 -12.30
CA GLY A 272 22.84 -3.17 -10.94
C GLY A 272 24.36 -3.15 -10.79
N ALA A 273 24.90 -2.10 -10.16
CA ALA A 273 26.34 -1.98 -9.93
C ALA A 273 26.92 -3.17 -9.15
N PHE A 274 26.10 -3.80 -8.30
CA PHE A 274 26.46 -5.01 -7.57
C PHE A 274 25.56 -6.17 -8.00
N THR A 275 26.19 -7.24 -8.49
CA THR A 275 25.48 -8.49 -8.75
C THR A 275 25.31 -9.25 -7.43
N VAL A 276 24.07 -9.32 -6.95
CA VAL A 276 23.71 -10.13 -5.78
C VAL A 276 23.00 -11.41 -6.22
N LYS A 277 23.11 -12.48 -5.42
CA LYS A 277 22.33 -13.70 -5.67
C LYS A 277 20.85 -13.42 -5.43
N PRO A 278 19.94 -14.09 -6.18
CA PRO A 278 18.52 -14.02 -5.88
C PRO A 278 18.23 -14.29 -4.40
N PHE A 279 17.40 -13.46 -3.81
CA PHE A 279 17.05 -13.53 -2.39
C PHE A 279 15.61 -13.11 -2.18
N MET A 280 15.10 -13.30 -0.97
CA MET A 280 13.80 -12.79 -0.57
C MET A 280 14.02 -11.73 0.51
N PRO A 281 13.60 -10.47 0.29
CA PRO A 281 13.59 -9.47 1.35
C PRO A 281 12.78 -9.93 2.56
N THR A 282 13.16 -9.46 3.75
CA THR A 282 12.50 -9.82 5.00
C THR A 282 11.03 -9.43 4.97
N VAL A 283 10.15 -10.41 5.22
CA VAL A 283 8.69 -10.19 5.26
C VAL A 283 8.26 -9.44 6.53
N PHE A 284 8.91 -9.71 7.66
CA PHE A 284 8.54 -9.11 8.96
C PHE A 284 9.78 -8.63 9.73
N GLY A 285 9.74 -7.40 10.23
CA GLY A 285 10.74 -6.86 11.16
C GLY A 285 11.99 -6.31 10.47
N GLU A 286 13.15 -6.54 11.08
CA GLU A 286 14.42 -5.98 10.62
C GLU A 286 15.10 -6.92 9.62
N GLY A 287 15.39 -6.40 8.43
CA GLY A 287 16.15 -7.09 7.40
C GLY A 287 17.56 -6.51 7.31
N LYS A 288 18.57 -7.38 7.22
CA LYS A 288 19.93 -6.97 6.84
C LYS A 288 20.11 -7.28 5.36
N VAL A 289 20.05 -6.27 4.50
CA VAL A 289 20.32 -6.45 3.06
C VAL A 289 21.71 -5.91 2.78
N ALA A 290 22.61 -6.82 2.42
CA ALA A 290 23.98 -6.59 1.94
C ALA A 290 24.92 -5.78 2.86
N GLN A 291 26.02 -6.41 3.27
CA GLN A 291 27.23 -5.69 3.69
C GLN A 291 27.99 -5.30 2.42
N PHE A 292 27.82 -4.06 1.96
CA PHE A 292 28.72 -3.48 0.96
C PHE A 292 30.01 -3.11 1.72
N SER A 293 31.02 -4.00 1.68
CA SER A 293 32.37 -3.74 2.19
C SER A 293 33.23 -3.05 1.14
#